data_AF-A0A358DE95-F1
#
_entry.id   AF-A0A358DE95-F1
#
_cell.length_a   1.000
_cell.length_b   1.000
_cell.length_c   1.000
_cell.angle_alpha   90.00
_cell.angle_beta   90.00
_cell.angle_gamma   90.00
#
_symmetry.space_group_name_H-M   'P 1'
#
loop_
_entity.id
_entity.type
_entity.pdbx_description
1 polymer ?
#
loop_
_entity_poly.entity_id
_entity_poly.type
_entity_poly.pdbx_seq_one_letter_code
_entity_poly.pdbx_strand_id
1 'polypeptide(L)'
;MQQAPPEQVVPWGAVWGQPEAVAQFQAAASDPDSLAHAWLITGPPGSGRSTLAAAFAAALIAEPGDEATMRQVIARTHPDVTVLRTEQVIIRIDEARQLVERAYFAPSLGRYRVIIVEDADRMAERTSNVLLKALEEPPERT
;
A
#
# COMPACT_ATOMS: atom_id res chain seq x y z
N MET A 1 27.48 -23.44 -14.48
CA MET A 1 27.07 -22.04 -14.28
C MET A 1 26.40 -21.96 -12.92
N GLN A 2 27.09 -21.44 -11.91
CA GLN A 2 26.52 -21.21 -10.59
C GLN A 2 25.57 -20.02 -10.71
N GLN A 3 24.27 -20.27 -10.49
CA GLN A 3 23.28 -19.21 -10.39
C GLN A 3 23.63 -18.35 -9.16
N ALA A 4 23.65 -17.03 -9.33
CA ALA A 4 23.74 -16.11 -8.22
C ALA A 4 22.64 -16.44 -7.18
N PRO A 5 22.89 -16.27 -5.86
CA PRO A 5 21.82 -16.41 -4.87
C PRO A 5 20.65 -15.49 -5.27
N PRO A 6 19.38 -15.87 -5.03
CA PRO A 6 18.23 -15.06 -5.45
C PRO A 6 18.25 -13.74 -4.69
N GLU A 7 18.91 -12.76 -5.28
CA GLU A 7 18.90 -11.38 -4.87
C GLU A 7 17.43 -10.95 -4.93
N GLN A 8 16.91 -10.55 -3.79
CA GLN A 8 15.50 -10.31 -3.54
C GLN A 8 14.91 -9.34 -4.57
N VAL A 9 14.20 -9.86 -5.57
CA VAL A 9 13.58 -9.09 -6.66
C VAL A 9 12.70 -7.99 -6.06
N VAL A 10 13.07 -6.74 -6.30
CA VAL A 10 12.27 -5.59 -5.86
C VAL A 10 10.93 -5.60 -6.61
N PRO A 11 9.80 -5.35 -5.93
CA PRO A 11 9.68 -4.98 -4.52
C PRO A 11 9.43 -6.18 -3.57
N TRP A 12 9.16 -7.37 -4.10
CA TRP A 12 8.61 -8.50 -3.36
C TRP A 12 9.60 -9.22 -2.46
N GLY A 13 10.89 -9.20 -2.78
CA GLY A 13 11.88 -10.00 -2.06
C GLY A 13 12.10 -9.57 -0.60
N ALA A 14 11.65 -8.38 -0.21
CA ALA A 14 11.63 -7.93 1.19
C ALA A 14 10.53 -8.58 2.04
N VAL A 15 9.56 -9.28 1.43
CA VAL A 15 8.48 -9.99 2.14
C VAL A 15 8.90 -11.44 2.41
N TRP A 16 9.26 -11.74 3.65
CA TRP A 16 9.87 -13.02 4.01
C TRP A 16 8.83 -13.99 4.56
N GLY A 17 8.89 -15.25 4.11
CA GLY A 17 8.08 -16.34 4.67
C GLY A 17 6.58 -16.27 4.35
N GLN A 18 6.16 -15.42 3.39
CA GLN A 18 4.75 -15.24 3.01
C GLN A 18 4.50 -15.48 1.50
N PRO A 19 4.91 -16.63 0.91
CA PRO A 19 4.85 -16.83 -0.54
C PRO A 19 3.43 -16.80 -1.10
N GLU A 20 2.45 -17.34 -0.37
CA GLU A 20 1.03 -17.35 -0.79
C GLU A 20 0.44 -15.94 -0.83
N ALA A 21 0.70 -15.13 0.20
CA ALA A 21 0.26 -13.74 0.23
C ALA A 21 0.93 -12.95 -0.91
N VAL A 22 2.25 -13.08 -1.09
CA VAL A 22 2.96 -12.41 -2.19
C VAL A 22 2.35 -12.78 -3.55
N ALA A 23 2.06 -14.05 -3.79
CA ALA A 23 1.45 -14.49 -5.05
C ALA A 23 0.06 -13.86 -5.28
N GLN A 24 -0.76 -13.74 -4.24
CA GLN A 24 -2.08 -13.11 -4.32
C GLN A 24 -1.98 -11.62 -4.70
N PHE A 25 -1.07 -10.89 -4.06
CA PHE A 25 -0.87 -9.47 -4.34
C PHE A 25 -0.20 -9.23 -5.70
N GLN A 26 0.69 -10.12 -6.15
CA GLN A 26 1.26 -10.08 -7.49
C GLN A 26 0.18 -10.28 -8.56
N ALA A 27 -0.72 -11.24 -8.38
CA ALA A 27 -1.82 -11.48 -9.31
C ALA A 27 -2.72 -10.23 -9.42
N ALA A 28 -3.12 -9.66 -8.27
CA ALA A 28 -3.94 -8.44 -8.25
C ALA A 28 -3.24 -7.24 -8.91
N ALA A 29 -1.93 -7.05 -8.70
CA ALA A 29 -1.19 -5.95 -9.33
C ALA A 29 -1.06 -6.12 -10.86
N SER A 30 -1.10 -7.35 -11.36
CA SER A 30 -0.90 -7.66 -12.78
C SER A 30 -2.16 -7.46 -13.64
N ASP A 31 -3.34 -7.44 -13.02
CA ASP A 31 -4.63 -7.33 -13.71
C ASP A 31 -5.46 -6.18 -13.12
N PRO A 32 -5.48 -5.01 -13.79
CA PRO A 32 -6.25 -3.84 -13.36
C PRO A 32 -7.75 -4.10 -13.17
N ASP A 33 -8.34 -5.03 -13.93
CA ASP A 33 -9.78 -5.33 -13.82
C ASP A 33 -10.10 -6.15 -12.57
N SER A 34 -9.10 -6.83 -12.01
CA SER A 34 -9.20 -7.59 -10.76
C SER A 34 -8.89 -6.77 -9.49
N LEU A 35 -8.38 -5.55 -9.66
CA LEU A 35 -7.87 -4.74 -8.57
C LEU A 35 -9.02 -4.09 -7.79
N ALA A 36 -9.27 -4.59 -6.57
CA ALA A 36 -10.15 -3.92 -5.62
C ALA A 36 -9.54 -2.58 -5.16
N HIS A 37 -10.39 -1.57 -4.94
CA HIS A 37 -10.01 -0.24 -4.47
C HIS A 37 -9.49 -0.23 -3.01
N ALA A 38 -9.74 -1.30 -2.25
CA ALA A 38 -9.30 -1.43 -0.87
C ALA A 38 -8.89 -2.86 -0.51
N TRP A 39 -7.77 -2.95 0.21
CA TRP A 39 -7.19 -4.21 0.66
C TRP A 39 -6.89 -4.14 2.16
N LEU A 40 -7.25 -5.21 2.88
CA LEU A 40 -6.94 -5.34 4.30
C LEU A 40 -5.91 -6.46 4.50
N ILE A 41 -4.74 -6.08 5.01
CA ILE A 41 -3.67 -7.03 5.34
C ILE A 41 -3.73 -7.33 6.83
N THR A 42 -4.01 -8.58 7.19
CA THR A 42 -4.08 -9.04 8.58
C THR A 42 -2.97 -10.05 8.89
N GLY A 43 -2.69 -10.24 10.18
CA GLY A 43 -1.61 -11.13 10.64
C GLY A 43 -1.03 -10.68 11.98
N PRO A 44 -0.24 -11.51 12.68
CA PRO A 44 0.37 -11.14 13.95
C PRO A 44 1.44 -10.04 13.80
N PRO A 45 1.80 -9.32 14.88
CA PRO A 45 2.92 -8.37 14.86
C PRO A 45 4.21 -9.02 14.33
N GLY A 46 4.94 -8.31 13.47
CA GLY A 46 6.19 -8.81 12.87
C GLY A 46 6.02 -9.74 11.66
N SER A 47 4.79 -10.10 11.25
CA SER A 47 4.55 -10.99 10.09
C SER A 47 4.87 -10.40 8.72
N GLY A 48 5.30 -9.13 8.64
CA GLY A 48 5.65 -8.45 7.38
C GLY A 48 4.51 -7.68 6.72
N ARG A 49 3.38 -7.43 7.40
CA ARG A 49 2.19 -6.72 6.85
C ARG A 49 2.55 -5.39 6.18
N SER A 50 3.28 -4.51 6.87
CA SER A 50 3.68 -3.21 6.32
C SER A 50 4.65 -3.34 5.15
N THR A 51 5.52 -4.34 5.18
CA THR A 51 6.45 -4.63 4.07
C THR A 51 5.70 -5.11 2.84
N LEU A 52 4.70 -5.98 3.02
CA LEU A 52 3.83 -6.44 1.93
C LEU A 52 3.00 -5.28 1.35
N ALA A 53 2.44 -4.41 2.19
CA ALA A 53 1.73 -3.21 1.74
C ALA A 53 2.63 -2.30 0.90
N ALA A 54 3.85 -2.03 1.35
CA ALA A 54 4.81 -1.21 0.62
C ALA A 54 5.24 -1.86 -0.71
N ALA A 55 5.41 -3.19 -0.72
CA ALA A 55 5.76 -3.92 -1.93
C ALA A 55 4.63 -3.89 -2.97
N PHE A 56 3.39 -4.06 -2.52
CA PHE A 56 2.22 -3.96 -3.38
C PHE A 56 2.04 -2.55 -3.94
N ALA A 57 2.17 -1.51 -3.10
CA ALA A 57 2.14 -0.13 -3.55
C ALA A 57 3.21 0.16 -4.60
N ALA A 58 4.43 -0.35 -4.41
CA ALA A 58 5.51 -0.20 -5.39
C ALA A 58 5.16 -0.86 -6.73
N ALA A 59 4.53 -2.03 -6.72
CA ALA A 59 4.10 -2.74 -7.92
C ALA A 59 2.93 -2.06 -8.65
N LEU A 60 2.05 -1.35 -7.93
CA LEU A 60 0.96 -0.57 -8.53
C LEU A 60 1.44 0.75 -9.14
N ILE A 61 2.45 1.38 -8.54
CA ILE A 61 2.94 2.71 -8.94
C ILE A 61 3.97 2.63 -10.06
N ALA A 62 4.90 1.68 -9.98
CA ALA A 62 6.01 1.57 -10.92
C ALA A 62 5.59 0.82 -12.18
N GLU A 63 6.05 1.29 -13.35
CA GLU A 63 5.96 0.50 -14.57
C GLU A 63 6.84 -0.76 -14.48
N PRO A 64 6.53 -1.84 -15.22
CA PRO A 64 7.31 -3.07 -15.17
C PRO A 64 8.81 -2.83 -15.44
N GLY A 65 9.65 -3.17 -14.45
CA GLY A 65 11.11 -3.01 -14.53
C GLY A 65 11.65 -1.67 -14.00
N ASP A 66 10.80 -0.73 -13.58
CA ASP A 66 11.24 0.54 -12.98
C ASP A 66 11.58 0.38 -11.49
N GLU A 67 12.76 -0.19 -11.22
CA GLU A 67 13.26 -0.36 -9.86
C GLU A 67 13.47 0.97 -9.12
N ALA A 68 13.75 2.06 -9.82
CA ALA A 68 14.00 3.36 -9.19
C ALA A 68 12.72 3.87 -8.52
N THR A 69 11.60 3.82 -9.24
CA THR A 69 10.28 4.18 -8.69
C THR A 69 9.87 3.23 -7.56
N MET A 70 10.09 1.92 -7.72
CA MET A 70 9.81 0.96 -6.63
C MET A 70 10.59 1.28 -5.36
N ARG A 71 11.87 1.63 -5.48
CA ARG A 71 12.71 2.03 -4.35
C ARG A 71 12.26 3.34 -3.72
N GLN A 72 11.79 4.31 -4.51
CA GLN A 72 11.20 5.55 -3.98
C GLN A 72 9.95 5.28 -3.15
N VAL A 73 9.08 4.38 -3.60
CA VAL A 73 7.87 3.96 -2.86
C VAL A 73 8.26 3.25 -1.56
N ILE A 74 9.17 2.28 -1.61
CA ILE A 74 9.66 1.58 -0.41
C ILE A 74 10.30 2.56 0.59
N ALA A 75 11.04 3.55 0.09
CA ALA A 75 11.63 4.62 0.89
C ALA A 75 10.61 5.68 1.37
N ARG A 76 9.33 5.57 0.98
CA ARG A 76 8.23 6.49 1.33
C ARG A 76 8.46 7.93 0.85
N THR A 77 9.06 8.06 -0.33
CA THR A 77 9.39 9.36 -0.96
C THR A 77 8.61 9.65 -2.23
N HIS A 78 7.88 8.67 -2.76
CA HIS A 78 7.09 8.85 -3.98
C HIS A 78 5.83 9.72 -3.71
N PRO A 79 5.56 10.75 -4.52
CA PRO A 79 4.47 11.72 -4.24
C PRO A 79 3.06 11.12 -4.29
N ASP A 80 2.88 10.03 -5.03
CA ASP A 80 1.57 9.36 -5.15
C ASP A 80 1.33 8.25 -4.14
N VAL A 81 2.25 8.07 -3.19
CA VAL A 81 2.08 7.13 -2.08
C VAL A 81 2.08 7.88 -0.76
N THR A 82 0.97 7.83 -0.03
CA THR A 82 0.88 8.35 1.33
C THR A 82 0.85 7.21 2.33
N VAL A 83 1.72 7.26 3.33
CA VAL A 83 1.70 6.30 4.45
C VAL A 83 1.30 7.02 5.72
N LEU A 84 0.17 6.63 6.31
CA LEU A 84 -0.21 7.03 7.65
C LEU A 84 0.25 5.98 8.64
N ARG A 85 1.14 6.39 9.54
CA ARG A 85 1.58 5.61 10.69
C ARG A 85 1.49 6.51 11.92
N THR A 86 0.70 6.11 12.90
CA THR A 86 0.59 6.88 14.15
C THR A 86 1.63 6.41 15.17
N GLU A 87 2.36 7.35 15.76
CA GLU A 87 3.17 7.11 16.96
C GLU A 87 2.32 7.21 18.24
N GLN A 88 1.10 7.75 18.13
CA GLN A 88 0.16 7.91 19.23
C GLN A 88 -0.67 6.64 19.42
N VAL A 89 -1.30 6.49 20.60
CA VAL A 89 -2.13 5.32 20.93
C VAL A 89 -3.25 5.08 19.91
N ILE A 90 -3.82 6.16 19.36
CA ILE A 90 -5.00 6.16 18.49
C ILE A 90 -4.70 6.99 17.23
N ILE A 91 -5.24 6.56 16.09
CA ILE A 91 -5.31 7.38 14.87
C ILE A 91 -6.47 8.38 15.01
N ARG A 92 -6.15 9.67 14.99
CA ARG A 92 -7.15 10.73 15.19
C ARG A 92 -8.01 10.92 13.95
N ILE A 93 -9.23 11.40 14.18
CA ILE A 93 -10.18 11.66 13.09
C ILE A 93 -9.66 12.68 12.07
N ASP A 94 -8.91 13.68 12.52
CA ASP A 94 -8.35 14.70 11.63
C ASP A 94 -7.29 14.11 10.68
N GLU A 95 -6.51 13.12 11.13
CA GLU A 95 -5.54 12.42 10.28
C GLU A 95 -6.26 11.60 9.21
N ALA A 96 -7.35 10.91 9.57
CA ALA A 96 -8.18 10.19 8.61
C ALA A 96 -8.86 11.14 7.60
N ARG A 97 -9.33 12.32 8.03
CA ARG A 97 -9.88 13.33 7.13
C ARG A 97 -8.86 13.83 6.11
N GLN A 98 -7.63 14.10 6.56
CA GLN A 98 -6.54 14.50 5.67
C GLN A 98 -6.20 13.40 4.65
N LEU A 99 -6.28 12.12 5.04
CA LEU A 99 -6.12 11.03 4.09
C LEU A 99 -7.24 10.99 3.04
N VAL A 100 -8.49 11.14 3.46
CA VAL A 100 -9.63 11.20 2.53
C VAL A 100 -9.47 12.35 1.55
N GLU A 101 -9.12 13.54 2.02
CA GLU A 101 -8.85 14.69 1.14
C GLU A 101 -7.75 14.37 0.13
N ARG A 102 -6.68 13.70 0.56
CA ARG A 102 -5.58 13.29 -0.34
C ARG A 102 -6.01 12.28 -1.38
N ALA A 103 -6.91 11.35 -1.03
CA ALA A 103 -7.44 10.35 -1.94
C ALA A 103 -8.14 10.99 -3.15
N TYR A 104 -8.84 12.11 -2.96
CA TYR A 104 -9.58 12.78 -4.03
C TYR A 104 -8.70 13.50 -5.07
N PHE A 105 -7.43 13.74 -4.79
CA PHE A 105 -6.55 14.31 -5.80
C PHE A 105 -6.20 13.26 -6.86
N ALA A 106 -5.94 13.70 -8.09
CA ALA A 106 -5.40 12.82 -9.14
C ALA A 106 -3.91 12.48 -8.87
N PRO A 107 -3.43 11.29 -9.27
CA PRO A 107 -2.01 10.95 -9.24
C PRO A 107 -1.16 11.97 -10.02
N SER A 108 0.05 12.23 -9.54
CA SER A 108 0.97 13.25 -10.06
C SER A 108 1.90 12.68 -11.13
N LEU A 109 2.37 11.45 -10.92
CA LEU A 109 3.35 10.75 -11.76
C LEU A 109 2.88 9.33 -12.13
N GLY A 110 2.25 8.63 -11.18
CA GLY A 110 1.85 7.23 -11.33
C GLY A 110 0.46 7.02 -11.94
N ARG A 111 0.11 5.76 -12.18
CA ARG A 111 -1.23 5.36 -12.65
C ARG A 111 -2.30 5.50 -11.57
N TYR A 112 -1.91 5.20 -10.34
CA TYR A 112 -2.76 5.15 -9.15
C TYR A 112 -2.25 6.11 -8.07
N ARG A 113 -3.14 6.46 -7.13
CA ARG A 113 -2.77 7.06 -5.85
C ARG A 113 -2.95 6.00 -4.79
N VAL A 114 -1.90 5.66 -4.06
CA VAL A 114 -1.96 4.61 -3.04
C VAL A 114 -1.85 5.21 -1.64
N ILE A 115 -2.79 4.86 -0.77
CA ILE A 115 -2.78 5.24 0.65
C ILE A 115 -2.60 3.99 1.48
N ILE A 116 -1.54 3.95 2.29
CA ILE A 116 -1.27 2.88 3.25
C ILE A 116 -1.59 3.40 4.64
N VAL A 117 -2.53 2.74 5.32
CA VAL A 117 -2.82 2.99 6.74
C VAL A 117 -2.24 1.84 7.55
N GLU A 118 -1.16 2.11 8.29
CA GLU A 118 -0.59 1.15 9.24
C GLU A 118 -1.37 1.17 10.56
N ASP A 119 -1.43 0.00 11.22
CA ASP A 119 -2.11 -0.18 12.51
C ASP A 119 -3.56 0.36 12.50
N ALA A 120 -4.32 0.02 11.46
CA ALA A 120 -5.71 0.45 11.26
C ALA A 120 -6.64 0.06 12.44
N ASP A 121 -6.28 -0.96 13.21
CA ASP A 121 -6.94 -1.37 14.45
C ASP A 121 -6.87 -0.30 15.56
N ARG A 122 -5.98 0.69 15.42
CA ARG A 122 -5.85 1.84 16.33
C ARG A 122 -6.79 2.99 15.97
N MET A 123 -7.68 2.83 15.01
CA MET A 123 -8.76 3.79 14.74
C MET A 123 -9.93 3.56 15.70
N ALA A 124 -10.43 4.65 16.28
CA ALA A 124 -11.75 4.64 16.90
C ALA A 124 -12.84 4.46 15.82
N GLU A 125 -13.99 3.89 16.18
CA GLU A 125 -15.11 3.67 15.25
C GLU A 125 -15.49 4.93 14.45
N ARG A 126 -15.55 6.09 15.12
CA ARG A 126 -15.84 7.38 14.47
C ARG A 126 -14.79 7.77 13.43
N THR A 127 -13.53 7.41 13.63
CA THR A 127 -12.43 7.64 12.68
C THR A 127 -12.59 6.72 11.46
N SER A 128 -12.87 5.42 11.68
CA SER A 128 -13.10 4.46 10.60
C SER A 128 -14.28 4.83 9.71
N ASN A 129 -15.36 5.35 10.28
CA ASN A 129 -16.55 5.80 9.53
C ASN A 129 -16.25 6.96 8.56
N VAL A 130 -15.19 7.74 8.80
CA VAL A 130 -14.75 8.78 7.85
C VAL A 130 -14.15 8.14 6.59
N LEU A 131 -13.37 7.07 6.76
CA LEU A 131 -12.79 6.32 5.64
C LEU A 131 -13.86 5.55 4.87
N LEU A 132 -14.85 4.98 5.54
CA LEU A 132 -15.93 4.21 4.88
C LEU A 132 -16.63 5.00 3.77
N LYS A 133 -16.90 6.28 4.01
CA LYS A 133 -17.50 7.15 2.98
C LYS A 133 -16.64 7.27 1.72
N ALA A 134 -15.33 7.36 1.89
CA ALA A 134 -14.40 7.44 0.78
C ALA A 134 -14.24 6.08 0.06
N LEU A 135 -14.45 4.97 0.77
CA LEU A 135 -14.44 3.62 0.20
C LEU A 135 -15.73 3.29 -0.56
N GLU A 136 -16.87 3.81 -0.11
CA GLU A 136 -18.18 3.61 -0.76
C GLU A 136 -18.30 4.39 -2.08
N GLU A 137 -17.66 5.55 -2.19
CA GLU A 137 -17.62 6.39 -3.40
C GLU A 137 -16.16 6.70 -3.78
N PRO A 138 -15.39 5.68 -4.24
CA PRO A 138 -13.98 5.87 -4.52
C PRO A 138 -13.77 6.81 -5.72
N PRO A 139 -12.74 7.68 -5.69
CA PRO A 139 -12.33 8.40 -6.89
C PRO A 139 -11.90 7.40 -7.97
N GLU A 140 -12.17 7.69 -9.24
CA GLU A 140 -11.96 6.75 -10.37
C GLU A 140 -10.52 6.19 -10.51
N ARG A 141 -9.53 6.69 -9.75
CA ARG A 141 -8.09 6.34 -9.86
C ARG A 141 -7.34 6.25 -8.52
N THR A 142 -8.01 5.89 -7.43
CA THR A 142 -7.39 5.61 -6.12
C THR A 142 -7.49 4.14 -5.78
#